data_AF-A0A960KEN3-F1
#
_entry.id   AF-A0A960KEN3-F1
#
_cell.length_a   1.000
_cell.length_b   1.000
_cell.length_c   1.000
_cell.angle_alpha   90.00
_cell.angle_beta   90.00
_cell.angle_gamma   90.00
#
_symmetry.space_group_name_H-M   'P 1'
#
loop_
_entity.id
_entity.type
_entity.pdbx_description
1 polymer ?
#
loop_
_entity_poly.entity_id
_entity_poly.type
_entity_poly.pdbx_seq_one_letter_code
_entity_poly.pdbx_strand_id
1 'polypeptide(L)'
;MIRNPLFQAFLLMVGAYIFYTYGIAVLSKPIPSSLVTQYMGITLGVVFLYMASSNDVWSEFKRPIYETLLGLTPTHRTVRLVALIAIPLFVGYRTYMGVKPSTQAPPPFRTVHPANPESISFNGKTISMITQANPLRADAAQYESHVAVGKRVYYQHCFYCHGDTWAGDGHFARGFVPKPAKFTGDETLAILTESYVFWRIAKGGPGLPREATPWNSAMPAWEGRLSEDEIWSVIMYLYDAIGKEPRSQSSVGEGH
;
A
#
# COMPACT_ATOMS: atom_id res chain seq x y z
N MET A 1 6.62 -45.39 26.12
CA MET A 1 6.05 -44.26 25.33
C MET A 1 7.10 -43.50 24.51
N ILE A 2 8.33 -43.28 25.03
CA ILE A 2 9.39 -42.46 24.37
C ILE A 2 10.04 -43.11 23.13
N ARG A 3 9.82 -44.41 22.89
CA ARG A 3 10.42 -45.18 21.77
C ARG A 3 9.61 -45.15 20.46
N ASN A 4 8.41 -44.55 20.42
CA ASN A 4 7.60 -44.53 19.20
C ASN A 4 8.05 -43.37 18.28
N PRO A 5 8.48 -43.65 17.03
CA PRO A 5 8.91 -42.62 16.08
C PRO A 5 7.87 -41.52 15.87
N LEU A 6 6.57 -41.85 15.83
CA LEU A 6 5.50 -40.86 15.66
C LEU A 6 5.46 -39.86 16.83
N PHE A 7 5.63 -40.35 18.06
CA PHE A 7 5.63 -39.50 19.25
C PHE A 7 6.90 -38.66 19.33
N GLN A 8 8.05 -39.20 18.89
CA GLN A 8 9.30 -38.44 18.76
C GLN A 8 9.18 -37.32 17.73
N ALA A 9 8.57 -37.58 16.56
CA ALA A 9 8.26 -36.54 15.57
C ALA A 9 7.43 -35.42 16.20
N PHE A 10 6.36 -35.79 16.90
CA PHE A 10 5.47 -34.82 17.54
C PHE A 10 6.23 -33.96 18.56
N LEU A 11 7.05 -34.56 19.43
CA LEU A 11 7.85 -33.83 20.40
C LEU A 11 8.88 -32.90 19.74
N LEU A 12 9.55 -33.37 18.68
CA LEU A 12 10.49 -32.53 17.93
C LEU A 12 9.80 -31.34 17.28
N MET A 13 8.60 -31.53 16.72
CA MET A 13 7.81 -30.45 16.12
C MET A 13 7.34 -29.43 17.16
N VAL A 14 6.87 -29.90 18.33
CA VAL A 14 6.46 -29.01 19.43
C VAL A 14 7.66 -28.25 19.98
N GLY A 15 8.79 -28.92 20.20
CA GLY A 15 10.03 -28.31 20.67
C GLY A 15 10.56 -27.26 19.68
N ALA A 16 10.57 -27.57 18.39
CA ALA A 16 10.97 -26.63 17.34
C ALA A 16 10.05 -25.39 17.29
N TYR A 17 8.74 -25.59 17.42
CA TYR A 17 7.80 -24.47 17.48
C TYR A 17 8.08 -23.54 18.65
N ILE A 18 8.26 -24.09 19.85
CA ILE A 18 8.58 -23.32 21.07
C ILE A 18 9.91 -22.59 20.91
N PHE A 19 10.92 -23.25 20.33
CA PHE A 19 12.22 -22.65 20.09
C PHE A 19 12.14 -21.47 19.10
N TYR A 20 11.44 -21.62 17.98
CA TYR A 20 11.33 -20.54 16.98
C TYR A 20 10.46 -19.37 17.45
N THR A 21 9.42 -19.64 18.24
CA THR A 21 8.52 -18.59 18.73
C THR A 21 9.04 -17.87 19.96
N TYR A 22 9.60 -18.60 20.92
CA TYR A 22 10.03 -18.03 22.22
C TYR A 22 11.54 -18.09 22.41
N GLY A 23 12.20 -19.17 22.00
CA GLY A 23 13.64 -19.35 22.19
C GLY A 23 14.48 -18.32 21.47
N ILE A 24 14.20 -18.03 20.19
CA ILE A 24 14.94 -17.03 19.41
C ILE A 24 14.65 -15.60 19.88
N ALA A 25 13.47 -15.35 20.45
CA ALA A 25 13.10 -14.06 21.02
C ALA A 25 13.94 -13.68 22.26
N VAL A 26 14.59 -14.66 22.91
CA VAL A 26 15.55 -14.42 24.00
C VAL A 26 16.88 -13.85 23.47
N LEU A 27 17.27 -14.19 22.23
CA LEU A 27 18.54 -13.77 21.62
C LEU A 27 18.39 -12.64 20.58
N SER A 28 17.19 -12.41 20.05
CA SER A 28 16.94 -11.43 18.98
C SER A 28 15.50 -10.92 18.99
N LYS A 29 15.16 -9.96 18.10
CA LYS A 29 13.77 -9.46 17.97
C LYS A 29 12.82 -10.62 17.60
N PRO A 30 11.55 -10.59 18.07
CA PRO A 30 10.57 -11.62 17.74
C PRO A 30 10.45 -11.84 16.23
N ILE A 31 10.55 -13.09 15.81
CA ILE A 31 10.49 -13.45 14.40
C ILE A 31 9.05 -13.25 13.88
N PRO A 32 8.86 -12.60 12.71
CA PRO A 32 7.57 -12.56 12.02
C PRO A 32 6.93 -13.94 11.84
N SER A 33 5.60 -14.03 11.97
CA SER A 33 4.86 -15.29 11.89
C SER A 33 5.02 -16.03 10.55
N SER A 34 5.27 -15.31 9.45
CA SER A 34 5.55 -15.88 8.13
C SER A 34 6.85 -16.70 8.11
N LEU A 35 7.91 -16.18 8.75
CA LEU A 35 9.20 -16.86 8.85
C LEU A 35 9.12 -18.08 9.76
N VAL A 36 8.40 -17.98 10.89
CA VAL A 36 8.13 -19.14 11.76
C VAL A 36 7.41 -20.25 10.98
N THR A 37 6.44 -19.89 10.14
CA THR A 37 5.71 -20.85 9.29
C THR A 37 6.64 -21.53 8.29
N GLN A 38 7.55 -20.79 7.66
CA GLN A 38 8.54 -21.34 6.74
C GLN A 38 9.51 -22.31 7.43
N TYR A 39 10.08 -21.93 8.58
CA TYR A 39 10.99 -22.79 9.33
C TYR A 39 10.31 -24.04 9.88
N MET A 40 9.05 -23.95 10.31
CA MET A 40 8.26 -25.12 10.69
C MET A 40 8.00 -26.05 9.50
N GLY A 41 7.76 -25.51 8.30
CA GLY A 41 7.61 -26.30 7.07
C GLY A 41 8.89 -27.05 6.69
N ILE A 42 10.05 -26.39 6.77
CA ILE A 42 11.36 -27.01 6.52
C ILE A 42 11.63 -28.10 7.57
N THR A 43 11.39 -27.80 8.85
CA THR A 43 11.60 -28.75 9.96
C THR A 43 10.71 -29.99 9.78
N LEU A 44 9.44 -29.80 9.40
CA LEU A 44 8.53 -30.89 9.07
C LEU A 44 9.08 -31.75 7.93
N GLY A 45 9.58 -31.13 6.86
CA GLY A 45 10.19 -31.82 5.72
C GLY A 45 11.40 -32.65 6.13
N VAL A 46 12.29 -32.11 6.97
CA VAL A 46 13.48 -32.83 7.48
C VAL A 46 13.09 -34.00 8.35
N VAL A 47 12.16 -33.81 9.30
CA VAL A 47 11.66 -34.89 10.16
C VAL A 47 11.00 -35.99 9.33
N PHE A 48 10.20 -35.60 8.34
CA PHE A 48 9.58 -36.55 7.42
C PHE A 48 10.61 -37.34 6.61
N LEU A 49 11.60 -36.68 6.02
CA LEU A 49 12.67 -37.33 5.26
C LEU A 49 13.47 -38.30 6.14
N TYR A 50 13.79 -37.91 7.36
CA TYR A 50 14.45 -38.78 8.33
C TYR A 50 13.61 -40.03 8.68
N MET A 51 12.30 -39.86 8.83
CA MET A 51 11.40 -40.99 9.11
C MET A 51 11.19 -41.90 7.90
N ALA A 52 11.21 -41.33 6.70
CA ALA A 52 11.08 -42.06 5.45
C ALA A 52 12.38 -42.74 5.02
N SER A 53 13.54 -42.37 5.56
CA SER A 53 14.84 -42.91 5.13
C SER A 53 15.14 -44.32 5.64
N SER A 54 14.39 -44.84 6.61
CA SER A 54 14.55 -46.20 7.14
C SER A 54 13.23 -46.97 7.10
N ASN A 55 13.25 -48.18 6.53
CA ASN A 55 12.08 -49.05 6.43
C ASN A 55 11.53 -49.45 7.81
N ASP A 56 12.43 -49.68 8.77
CA ASP A 56 12.06 -50.05 10.13
C ASP A 56 11.33 -48.88 10.81
N VAL A 57 11.92 -47.67 10.73
CA VAL A 57 11.34 -46.44 11.31
C VAL A 57 10.01 -46.09 10.64
N TRP A 58 9.90 -46.24 9.33
CA TRP A 58 8.66 -45.99 8.59
C TRP A 58 7.54 -46.95 8.96
N SER A 59 7.86 -48.22 9.19
CA SER A 59 6.89 -49.23 9.61
C SER A 59 6.35 -48.93 11.02
N GLU A 60 7.24 -48.57 11.96
CA GLU A 60 6.88 -48.22 13.32
C GLU A 60 6.14 -46.89 13.42
N PHE A 61 6.49 -45.92 12.57
CA PHE A 61 5.82 -44.62 12.45
C PHE A 61 4.34 -44.78 12.04
N LYS A 62 4.07 -45.62 11.03
CA LYS A 62 2.70 -45.81 10.51
C LYS A 62 1.84 -46.73 11.37
N ARG A 63 2.46 -47.65 12.12
CA ARG A 63 1.76 -48.63 12.97
C ARG A 63 0.62 -48.01 13.80
N PRO A 64 0.84 -46.98 14.64
CA PRO A 64 -0.24 -46.37 15.44
C PRO A 64 -1.36 -45.74 14.60
N ILE A 65 -1.06 -45.24 13.41
CA ILE A 65 -2.05 -44.65 12.49
C ILE A 65 -2.96 -45.75 11.94
N TYR A 66 -2.37 -46.84 11.45
CA TYR A 66 -3.15 -47.99 10.95
C TYR A 66 -3.95 -48.66 12.07
N GLU A 67 -3.35 -48.86 13.24
CA GLU A 67 -4.04 -49.48 14.39
C GLU A 67 -5.26 -48.64 14.83
N THR A 68 -5.14 -47.32 14.78
CA THR A 68 -6.23 -46.38 15.08
C THR A 68 -7.30 -46.41 13.99
N LEU A 69 -6.93 -46.33 12.72
CA LEU A 69 -7.86 -46.35 11.58
C LEU A 69 -8.63 -47.68 11.48
N LEU A 70 -7.95 -48.80 11.68
CA LEU A 70 -8.55 -50.14 11.67
C LEU A 70 -9.40 -50.40 12.92
N GLY A 71 -9.23 -49.63 14.01
CA GLY A 71 -10.05 -49.74 15.20
C GLY A 71 -9.88 -51.07 15.92
N LEU A 72 -8.63 -51.57 15.99
CA LEU A 72 -8.29 -52.89 16.52
C LEU A 72 -8.61 -53.06 18.01
N THR A 73 -8.63 -51.96 18.78
CA THR A 73 -9.01 -51.94 20.21
C THR A 73 -10.21 -51.01 20.45
N PRO A 74 -10.98 -51.17 21.55
CA PRO A 74 -12.04 -50.23 21.92
C PRO A 74 -11.56 -48.77 22.02
N THR A 75 -10.35 -48.58 22.54
CA THR A 75 -9.67 -47.26 22.59
C THR A 75 -9.37 -46.73 21.20
N HIS A 76 -8.90 -47.56 20.26
CA HIS A 76 -8.66 -47.12 18.88
C HIS A 76 -9.96 -46.72 18.16
N ARG A 77 -11.08 -47.41 18.43
CA ARG A 77 -12.39 -47.04 17.87
C ARG A 77 -12.88 -45.68 18.36
N THR A 78 -12.71 -45.40 19.66
CA THR A 78 -13.09 -44.10 20.23
C THR A 78 -12.19 -42.98 19.73
N VAL A 79 -10.87 -43.18 19.70
CA VAL A 79 -9.91 -42.21 19.14
C VAL A 79 -10.20 -41.94 17.66
N ARG A 80 -10.52 -42.97 16.86
CA ARG A 80 -10.91 -42.81 15.46
C ARG A 80 -12.17 -41.96 15.30
N LEU A 81 -13.22 -42.23 16.07
CA LEU A 81 -14.47 -41.46 16.01
C LEU A 81 -14.23 -39.99 16.39
N VAL A 82 -13.46 -39.75 17.45
CA VAL A 82 -13.07 -38.39 17.86
C VAL A 82 -12.28 -37.70 16.74
N ALA A 83 -11.29 -38.35 16.15
CA ALA A 83 -10.48 -37.79 15.07
C ALA A 83 -11.32 -37.46 13.83
N LEU A 84 -12.21 -38.35 13.41
CA LEU A 84 -13.08 -38.17 12.24
C LEU A 84 -14.11 -37.04 12.41
N ILE A 85 -14.44 -36.65 13.65
CA ILE A 85 -15.35 -35.53 13.93
C ILE A 85 -14.55 -34.24 14.18
N ALA A 86 -13.51 -34.31 15.02
CA ALA A 86 -12.74 -33.16 15.44
C ALA A 86 -11.93 -32.54 14.30
N ILE A 87 -11.34 -33.35 13.41
CA ILE A 87 -10.53 -32.83 12.31
C ILE A 87 -11.39 -32.03 11.32
N PRO A 88 -12.53 -32.54 10.80
CA PRO A 88 -13.38 -31.74 9.92
C PRO A 88 -13.95 -30.49 10.59
N LEU A 89 -14.34 -30.56 11.87
CA LEU A 89 -14.81 -29.39 12.62
C LEU A 89 -13.71 -28.34 12.76
N PHE A 90 -12.49 -28.77 13.09
CA PHE A 90 -11.34 -27.87 13.22
C PHE A 90 -10.97 -27.22 11.89
N VAL A 91 -10.86 -28.01 10.82
CA VAL A 91 -10.57 -27.50 9.47
C VAL A 91 -11.69 -26.57 9.01
N GLY A 92 -12.95 -26.96 9.20
CA GLY A 92 -14.12 -26.14 8.87
C GLY A 92 -14.12 -24.81 9.63
N TYR A 93 -13.85 -24.82 10.93
CA TYR A 93 -13.73 -23.61 11.75
C TYR A 93 -12.58 -22.70 11.29
N ARG A 94 -11.40 -23.27 11.03
CA ARG A 94 -10.23 -22.51 10.55
C ARG A 94 -10.49 -21.88 9.19
N THR A 95 -11.08 -22.64 8.26
CA THR A 95 -11.48 -22.14 6.95
C THR A 95 -12.54 -21.05 7.09
N TYR A 96 -13.62 -21.28 7.85
CA TYR A 96 -14.66 -20.29 8.10
C TYR A 96 -14.08 -18.99 8.68
N MET A 97 -13.21 -19.08 9.68
CA MET A 97 -12.58 -17.90 10.28
C MET A 97 -11.62 -17.18 9.31
N GLY A 98 -11.03 -17.89 8.35
CA GLY A 98 -10.18 -17.31 7.32
C GLY A 98 -10.93 -16.71 6.12
N VAL A 99 -12.09 -17.26 5.77
CA VAL A 99 -12.88 -16.82 4.60
C VAL A 99 -14.11 -15.99 4.96
N LYS A 100 -14.49 -15.91 6.24
CA LYS A 100 -15.65 -15.11 6.65
C LYS A 100 -15.48 -13.69 6.13
N PRO A 101 -16.52 -13.11 5.50
CA PRO A 101 -16.43 -11.76 4.96
C PRO A 101 -16.06 -10.75 6.05
N SER A 102 -15.08 -9.91 5.76
CA SER A 102 -14.83 -8.71 6.58
C SER A 102 -15.89 -7.67 6.22
N THR A 103 -16.47 -7.03 7.23
CA THR A 103 -17.34 -5.85 7.05
C THR A 103 -16.54 -4.59 6.77
N GLN A 104 -15.21 -4.66 6.88
CA GLN A 104 -14.33 -3.57 6.53
C GLN A 104 -14.22 -3.48 5.02
N ALA A 105 -14.51 -2.30 4.46
CA ALA A 105 -14.35 -2.04 3.04
C ALA A 105 -12.92 -2.44 2.61
N PRO A 106 -12.75 -3.07 1.43
CA PRO A 106 -11.42 -3.36 0.92
C PRO A 106 -10.58 -2.09 0.95
N PRO A 107 -9.31 -2.15 1.40
CA PRO A 107 -8.41 -1.02 1.24
C PRO A 107 -8.45 -0.62 -0.24
N PRO A 108 -8.84 0.62 -0.58
CA PRO A 108 -8.90 1.05 -1.97
C PRO A 108 -7.52 0.83 -2.63
N PHE A 109 -7.54 0.40 -3.90
CA PHE A 109 -6.33 0.25 -4.68
C PHE A 109 -5.57 1.58 -4.68
N ARG A 110 -4.35 1.55 -4.13
CA ARG A 110 -3.56 2.74 -3.84
C ARG A 110 -2.87 3.25 -5.09
N THR A 111 -3.44 4.24 -5.75
CA THR A 111 -2.69 5.09 -6.68
C THR A 111 -2.28 6.36 -5.94
N VAL A 112 -0.98 6.49 -5.70
CA VAL A 112 -0.41 7.67 -4.99
C VAL A 112 -0.48 8.92 -5.86
N HIS A 113 -0.69 8.74 -7.17
CA HIS A 113 -0.96 9.78 -8.16
C HIS A 113 -2.11 9.31 -9.05
N PRO A 114 -3.34 9.83 -8.88
CA PRO A 114 -4.40 9.56 -9.83
C PRO A 114 -3.98 10.07 -11.22
N ALA A 115 -4.33 9.30 -12.24
CA ALA A 115 -4.05 9.66 -13.63
C ALA A 115 -4.67 11.03 -13.96
N ASN A 116 -3.97 11.78 -14.81
CA ASN A 116 -4.48 13.06 -15.31
C ASN A 116 -5.79 12.82 -16.07
N PRO A 117 -6.91 13.49 -15.71
CA PRO A 117 -8.14 13.38 -16.51
C PRO A 117 -7.89 13.89 -17.94
N GLU A 118 -8.62 13.37 -18.93
CA GLU A 118 -8.48 13.84 -20.32
C GLU A 118 -8.83 15.32 -20.46
N SER A 119 -9.92 15.75 -19.80
CA SER A 119 -10.36 17.14 -19.77
C SER A 119 -11.08 17.46 -18.47
N ILE A 120 -11.17 18.76 -18.17
CA ILE A 120 -11.94 19.28 -17.04
C ILE A 120 -12.81 20.44 -17.52
N SER A 121 -13.97 20.62 -16.88
CA SER A 121 -14.74 21.86 -17.00
C SER A 121 -14.17 22.89 -16.02
N PHE A 122 -13.84 24.09 -16.49
CA PHE A 122 -13.41 25.22 -15.67
C PHE A 122 -14.29 26.43 -15.98
N ASN A 123 -15.13 26.86 -15.04
CA ASN A 123 -16.11 27.94 -15.24
C ASN A 123 -16.97 27.77 -16.51
N GLY A 124 -17.33 26.52 -16.85
CA GLY A 124 -18.13 26.19 -18.04
C GLY A 124 -17.33 26.03 -19.34
N LYS A 125 -16.01 26.28 -19.33
CA LYS A 125 -15.10 26.02 -20.45
C LYS A 125 -14.44 24.65 -20.29
N THR A 126 -14.44 23.84 -21.33
CA THR A 126 -13.71 22.56 -21.34
C THR A 126 -12.24 22.80 -21.65
N ILE A 127 -11.35 22.36 -20.75
CA ILE A 127 -9.89 22.43 -20.92
C ILE A 127 -9.34 21.01 -21.01
N SER A 128 -8.57 20.70 -22.05
CA SER A 128 -7.88 19.41 -22.21
C SER A 128 -6.65 19.37 -21.32
N MET A 129 -6.49 18.39 -20.44
CA MET A 129 -5.27 18.30 -19.62
C MET A 129 -4.13 17.58 -20.32
N ILE A 130 -4.40 16.93 -21.46
CA ILE A 130 -3.39 16.22 -22.25
C ILE A 130 -2.68 17.20 -23.19
N THR A 131 -3.41 18.11 -23.82
CA THR A 131 -2.90 18.96 -24.91
C THR A 131 -2.77 20.43 -24.55
N GLN A 132 -3.37 20.90 -23.45
CA GLN A 132 -3.32 22.32 -23.09
C GLN A 132 -1.99 22.67 -22.43
N ALA A 133 -1.11 23.34 -23.16
CA ALA A 133 0.03 24.04 -22.57
C ALA A 133 -0.41 25.30 -21.82
N ASN A 134 0.44 25.79 -20.92
CA ASN A 134 0.21 27.05 -20.22
C ASN A 134 0.21 28.22 -21.25
N PRO A 135 -0.94 28.90 -21.48
CA PRO A 135 -1.03 29.94 -22.50
C PRO A 135 -0.17 31.16 -22.17
N LEU A 136 0.11 31.42 -20.89
CA LEU A 136 0.91 32.56 -20.44
C LEU A 136 2.40 32.41 -20.75
N ARG A 137 2.87 31.20 -21.10
CA ARG A 137 4.25 30.98 -21.54
C ARG A 137 4.51 31.41 -22.99
N ALA A 138 3.47 31.64 -23.80
CA ALA A 138 3.63 32.06 -25.18
C ALA A 138 4.20 33.49 -25.31
N ASP A 139 3.92 34.35 -24.33
CA ASP A 139 4.42 35.72 -24.29
C ASP A 139 5.61 35.84 -23.31
N ALA A 140 6.81 35.58 -23.83
CA ALA A 140 8.04 35.69 -23.05
C ALA A 140 8.29 37.10 -22.50
N ALA A 141 7.76 38.16 -23.14
CA ALA A 141 7.93 39.52 -22.67
C ALA A 141 7.14 39.80 -21.36
N GLN A 142 6.07 39.06 -21.13
CA GLN A 142 5.23 39.17 -19.93
C GLN A 142 5.55 38.14 -18.85
N TYR A 143 6.55 37.28 -19.06
CA TYR A 143 6.89 36.20 -18.12
C TYR A 143 7.05 36.69 -16.67
N GLU A 144 7.88 37.72 -16.46
CA GLU A 144 8.12 38.31 -15.13
C GLU A 144 6.85 38.89 -14.51
N SER A 145 5.97 39.48 -15.32
CA SER A 145 4.68 40.02 -14.86
C SER A 145 3.77 38.90 -14.36
N HIS A 146 3.68 37.80 -15.11
CA HIS A 146 2.89 36.63 -14.72
C HIS A 146 3.46 35.93 -13.49
N VAL A 147 4.79 35.80 -13.39
CA VAL A 147 5.45 35.28 -12.18
C VAL A 147 5.17 36.17 -10.97
N ALA A 148 5.20 37.50 -11.12
CA ALA A 148 4.87 38.43 -10.03
C ALA A 148 3.40 38.31 -9.58
N VAL A 149 2.47 38.13 -10.51
CA VAL A 149 1.06 37.82 -10.20
C VAL A 149 0.96 36.49 -9.45
N GLY A 150 1.65 35.45 -9.94
CA GLY A 150 1.68 34.13 -9.32
C GLY A 150 2.22 34.15 -7.90
N LYS A 151 3.28 34.91 -7.66
CA LYS A 151 3.85 35.13 -6.32
C LYS A 151 2.81 35.74 -5.39
N ARG A 152 2.10 36.78 -5.82
CA ARG A 152 1.03 37.40 -5.03
C ARG A 152 -0.06 36.39 -4.67
N VAL A 153 -0.56 35.64 -5.66
CA VAL A 153 -1.59 34.61 -5.46
C VAL A 153 -1.12 33.53 -4.48
N TYR A 154 0.13 33.05 -4.62
CA TYR A 154 0.70 32.05 -3.72
C TYR A 154 0.67 32.50 -2.26
N TYR A 155 1.17 33.70 -1.97
CA TYR A 155 1.24 34.22 -0.60
C TYR A 155 -0.13 34.58 -0.02
N GLN A 156 -1.11 34.91 -0.86
CA GLN A 156 -2.48 35.18 -0.42
C GLN A 156 -3.27 33.90 -0.10
N HIS A 157 -2.99 32.79 -0.79
CA HIS A 157 -3.88 31.63 -0.80
C HIS A 157 -3.22 30.29 -0.46
N CYS A 158 -2.02 30.03 -1.00
CA CYS A 158 -1.38 28.71 -0.96
C CYS A 158 -0.39 28.56 0.21
N PHE A 159 0.28 29.66 0.55
CA PHE A 159 1.36 29.75 1.55
C PHE A 159 0.99 29.15 2.90
N TYR A 160 -0.23 29.38 3.38
CA TYR A 160 -0.66 28.92 4.71
C TYR A 160 -0.60 27.40 4.90
N CYS A 161 -0.70 26.63 3.80
CA CYS A 161 -0.58 25.18 3.82
C CYS A 161 0.77 24.71 3.24
N HIS A 162 1.27 25.36 2.19
CA HIS A 162 2.46 24.88 1.47
C HIS A 162 3.80 25.45 1.96
N GLY A 163 3.80 26.53 2.75
CA GLY A 163 5.00 27.10 3.39
C GLY A 163 5.78 28.08 2.51
N ASP A 164 6.79 28.73 3.08
CA ASP A 164 7.70 29.65 2.35
C ASP A 164 8.82 28.89 1.62
N THR A 165 9.21 27.74 2.18
CA THR A 165 10.26 26.84 1.67
C THR A 165 9.74 25.89 0.59
N TRP A 166 8.45 25.99 0.26
CA TRP A 166 7.73 25.09 -0.64
C TRP A 166 7.80 23.62 -0.21
N ALA A 167 8.02 23.35 1.08
CA ALA A 167 8.20 22.02 1.64
C ALA A 167 6.90 21.35 2.12
N GLY A 168 5.75 22.02 1.97
CA GLY A 168 4.48 21.51 2.50
C GLY A 168 4.40 21.65 4.03
N ASP A 169 5.06 22.66 4.58
CA ASP A 169 5.27 22.92 6.02
C ASP A 169 4.62 24.22 6.49
N GLY A 170 3.61 24.71 5.75
CA GLY A 170 2.85 25.91 6.11
C GLY A 170 2.16 25.78 7.48
N HIS A 171 1.71 26.91 8.03
CA HIS A 171 1.11 27.01 9.36
C HIS A 171 0.01 25.95 9.62
N PHE A 172 -0.80 25.63 8.61
CA PHE A 172 -1.88 24.64 8.69
C PHE A 172 -1.47 23.21 8.29
N ALA A 173 -0.26 22.98 7.79
CA ALA A 173 0.17 21.69 7.26
C ALA A 173 0.04 20.53 8.26
N ARG A 174 0.26 20.80 9.55
CA ARG A 174 0.17 19.79 10.63
C ARG A 174 -1.26 19.28 10.87
N GLY A 175 -2.28 19.99 10.40
CA GLY A 175 -3.68 19.59 10.52
C GLY A 175 -4.14 18.56 9.48
N PHE A 176 -3.30 18.23 8.49
CA PHE A 176 -3.71 17.39 7.36
C PHE A 176 -2.93 16.07 7.29
N VAL A 177 -3.64 14.99 7.00
CA VAL A 177 -3.09 13.67 6.68
C VAL A 177 -3.75 13.21 5.38
N PRO A 178 -3.01 13.09 4.27
CA PRO A 178 -1.58 13.38 4.11
C PRO A 178 -1.24 14.88 4.26
N LYS A 179 0.03 15.18 4.57
CA LYS A 179 0.53 16.56 4.56
C LYS A 179 0.45 17.15 3.15
N PRO A 180 0.37 18.49 3.02
CA PRO A 180 0.54 19.15 1.73
C PRO A 180 1.82 18.71 1.02
N ALA A 181 1.76 18.60 -0.31
CA ALA A 181 2.89 18.15 -1.09
C ALA A 181 4.08 19.13 -0.99
N LYS A 182 5.29 18.55 -0.88
CA LYS A 182 6.55 19.25 -1.10
C LYS A 182 6.74 19.49 -2.60
N PHE A 183 7.16 20.69 -2.98
CA PHE A 183 7.41 21.05 -4.37
C PHE A 183 8.90 21.05 -4.73
N THR A 184 9.78 21.04 -3.73
CA THR A 184 11.23 20.99 -3.94
C THR A 184 11.72 19.55 -4.17
N GLY A 185 12.63 19.39 -5.14
CA GLY A 185 13.20 18.09 -5.54
C GLY A 185 12.73 17.65 -6.92
N ASP A 186 13.54 16.83 -7.58
CA ASP A 186 13.33 16.44 -8.99
C ASP A 186 12.17 15.45 -9.14
N GLU A 187 11.84 14.71 -8.09
CA GLU A 187 10.77 13.71 -8.05
C GLU A 187 9.40 14.26 -7.63
N THR A 188 9.25 15.58 -7.50
CA THR A 188 8.02 16.20 -6.96
C THR A 188 7.24 17.02 -7.99
N LEU A 189 7.34 18.35 -7.98
CA LEU A 189 6.65 19.21 -8.93
C LEU A 189 7.23 19.04 -10.35
N ALA A 190 8.55 18.86 -10.46
CA ALA A 190 9.27 18.80 -11.75
C ALA A 190 8.86 17.61 -12.65
N ILE A 191 8.33 16.52 -12.09
CA ILE A 191 7.81 15.39 -12.88
C ILE A 191 6.41 15.63 -13.44
N LEU A 192 5.73 16.70 -13.03
CA LEU A 192 4.34 16.97 -13.39
C LEU A 192 4.28 17.91 -14.60
N THR A 193 3.25 17.73 -15.43
CA THR A 193 2.91 18.72 -16.46
C THR A 193 2.19 19.90 -15.82
N GLU A 194 2.33 21.11 -16.37
CA GLU A 194 1.60 22.28 -15.85
C GLU A 194 0.08 22.08 -15.88
N SER A 195 -0.44 21.37 -16.88
CA SER A 195 -1.87 21.02 -16.96
C SER A 195 -2.35 20.15 -15.80
N TYR A 196 -1.53 19.19 -15.34
CA TYR A 196 -1.84 18.40 -14.16
C TYR A 196 -1.89 19.29 -12.92
N VAL A 197 -0.92 20.19 -12.75
CA VAL A 197 -0.89 21.14 -11.63
C VAL A 197 -2.10 22.08 -11.66
N PHE A 198 -2.49 22.55 -12.85
CA PHE A 198 -3.69 23.35 -13.06
C PHE A 198 -4.94 22.61 -12.57
N TRP A 199 -5.13 21.36 -12.97
CA TRP A 199 -6.25 20.55 -12.49
C TRP A 199 -6.25 20.43 -10.96
N ARG A 200 -5.09 20.15 -10.36
CA ARG A 200 -4.97 20.02 -8.90
C ARG A 200 -5.34 21.30 -8.16
N ILE A 201 -4.98 22.47 -8.70
CA ILE A 201 -5.37 23.77 -8.13
C ILE A 201 -6.85 24.05 -8.35
N ALA A 202 -7.34 23.90 -9.58
CA ALA A 202 -8.72 24.21 -9.95
C ALA A 202 -9.72 23.37 -9.15
N LYS A 203 -9.49 22.04 -9.09
CA LYS A 203 -10.47 21.09 -8.55
C LYS A 203 -10.21 20.66 -7.11
N GLY A 204 -8.99 20.85 -6.60
CA GLY A 204 -8.61 20.48 -5.23
C GLY A 204 -8.86 19.00 -4.91
N GLY A 205 -9.04 18.69 -3.64
CA GLY A 205 -9.47 17.38 -3.14
C GLY A 205 -10.82 16.90 -3.68
N PRO A 206 -11.87 17.75 -3.75
CA PRO A 206 -13.20 17.33 -4.21
C PRO A 206 -13.25 16.79 -5.64
N GLY A 207 -12.34 17.21 -6.52
CA GLY A 207 -12.28 16.69 -7.89
C GLY A 207 -11.30 15.53 -8.09
N LEU A 208 -10.78 14.93 -7.02
CA LEU A 208 -10.02 13.69 -7.13
C LEU A 208 -10.97 12.51 -7.44
N PRO A 209 -10.53 11.57 -8.29
CA PRO A 209 -11.34 10.41 -8.61
C PRO A 209 -11.36 9.44 -7.42
N ARG A 210 -12.34 8.53 -7.35
CA ARG A 210 -12.56 7.66 -6.17
C ARG A 210 -11.34 6.80 -5.84
N GLU A 211 -10.54 6.47 -6.83
CA GLU A 211 -9.30 5.70 -6.76
C GLU A 211 -8.20 6.40 -5.94
N ALA A 212 -8.30 7.72 -5.74
CA ALA A 212 -7.37 8.47 -4.89
C ALA A 212 -7.60 8.25 -3.39
N THR A 213 -8.70 7.58 -2.99
CA THR A 213 -8.99 7.25 -1.58
C THR A 213 -7.96 6.24 -1.06
N PRO A 214 -7.44 6.35 0.19
CA PRO A 214 -7.77 7.33 1.23
C PRO A 214 -6.89 8.58 1.20
N TRP A 215 -6.01 8.73 0.20
CA TRP A 215 -5.12 9.88 0.01
C TRP A 215 -5.87 11.09 -0.56
N ASN A 216 -7.01 11.40 0.06
CA ASN A 216 -7.80 12.56 -0.27
C ASN A 216 -7.00 13.81 0.09
N SER A 217 -6.88 14.72 -0.86
CA SER A 217 -6.26 16.02 -0.62
C SER A 217 -7.21 16.88 0.21
N ALA A 218 -6.70 17.55 1.25
CA ALA A 218 -7.44 18.59 1.95
C ALA A 218 -7.41 19.94 1.22
N MET A 219 -6.73 20.01 0.06
CA MET A 219 -6.66 21.22 -0.75
C MET A 219 -8.05 21.64 -1.22
N PRO A 220 -8.47 22.89 -0.98
CA PRO A 220 -9.76 23.38 -1.49
C PRO A 220 -9.75 23.46 -3.02
N ALA A 221 -10.94 23.42 -3.62
CA ALA A 221 -11.10 23.79 -5.02
C ALA A 221 -10.97 25.33 -5.16
N TRP A 222 -10.09 25.77 -6.05
CA TRP A 222 -9.88 27.19 -6.34
C TRP A 222 -10.63 27.69 -7.57
N GLU A 223 -11.23 26.80 -8.35
CA GLU A 223 -12.21 27.19 -9.36
C GLU A 223 -13.35 27.99 -8.72
N GLY A 224 -13.77 29.06 -9.37
CA GLY A 224 -14.74 30.03 -8.85
C GLY A 224 -14.17 31.00 -7.81
N ARG A 225 -12.90 30.85 -7.40
CA ARG A 225 -12.19 31.80 -6.51
C ARG A 225 -10.99 32.46 -7.18
N LEU A 226 -10.28 31.74 -8.03
CA LEU A 226 -9.18 32.23 -8.85
C LEU A 226 -9.58 32.15 -10.33
N SER A 227 -9.09 33.12 -11.11
CA SER A 227 -9.20 33.10 -12.58
C SER A 227 -8.25 32.07 -13.20
N GLU A 228 -8.50 31.71 -14.47
CA GLU A 228 -7.63 30.81 -15.24
C GLU A 228 -6.19 31.36 -15.27
N ASP A 229 -6.03 32.66 -15.54
CA ASP A 229 -4.72 33.32 -15.60
C ASP A 229 -4.02 33.38 -14.25
N GLU A 230 -4.74 33.54 -13.13
CA GLU A 230 -4.14 33.50 -11.79
C GLU A 230 -3.64 32.09 -11.45
N ILE A 231 -4.37 31.05 -11.84
CA ILE A 231 -3.92 29.66 -11.65
C ILE A 231 -2.68 29.37 -12.51
N TRP A 232 -2.67 29.78 -13.78
CA TRP A 232 -1.49 29.64 -14.62
C TRP A 232 -0.30 30.44 -14.10
N SER A 233 -0.53 31.66 -13.62
CA SER A 233 0.49 32.53 -13.04
C SER A 233 1.12 31.91 -11.79
N VAL A 234 0.31 31.35 -10.87
CA VAL A 234 0.87 30.69 -9.66
C VAL A 234 1.68 29.44 -10.02
N ILE A 235 1.29 28.70 -11.06
CA ILE A 235 2.08 27.57 -11.57
C ILE A 235 3.43 28.05 -12.08
N MET A 236 3.46 29.11 -12.89
CA MET A 236 4.72 29.71 -13.37
C MET A 236 5.61 30.12 -12.20
N TYR A 237 5.04 30.82 -11.21
CA TYR A 237 5.77 31.20 -10.00
C TYR A 237 6.33 29.99 -9.24
N LEU A 238 5.57 28.89 -9.10
CA LEU A 238 6.07 27.71 -8.39
C LEU A 238 7.30 27.11 -9.06
N TYR A 239 7.28 26.97 -10.40
CA TYR A 239 8.41 26.46 -11.17
C TYR A 239 9.62 27.40 -11.12
N ASP A 240 9.38 28.71 -11.27
CA ASP A 240 10.38 29.76 -11.15
C ASP A 240 11.06 29.75 -9.76
N ALA A 241 10.23 29.72 -8.70
CA ALA A 241 10.67 29.78 -7.32
C ALA A 241 11.54 28.58 -6.90
N ILE A 242 11.24 27.37 -7.42
CA ILE A 242 12.06 26.18 -7.17
C ILE A 242 13.21 26.02 -8.18
N GLY A 243 13.33 26.90 -9.18
CA GLY A 243 14.34 26.84 -10.22
C GLY A 243 14.26 25.58 -11.08
N LYS A 244 13.05 25.11 -11.40
CA LYS A 244 12.82 23.90 -12.22
C LYS A 244 11.89 24.21 -13.38
N GLU A 245 12.08 23.49 -14.48
CA GLU A 245 11.14 23.52 -15.60
C GLU A 245 10.09 22.41 -15.45
N PRO A 246 8.86 22.63 -15.95
CA PRO A 246 7.82 21.61 -15.98
C PRO A 246 8.17 20.49 -16.95
N ARG A 247 7.59 19.30 -16.71
CA ARG A 247 7.66 18.19 -17.66
C ARG A 247 6.95 18.58 -18.97
N SER A 248 7.61 18.33 -20.11
CA SER A 248 7.03 18.57 -21.42
C SER A 248 5.84 17.65 -21.72
N GLN A 249 4.82 18.19 -22.39
CA GLN A 249 3.59 17.45 -22.71
C GLN A 249 3.79 16.36 -23.76
N SER A 250 4.81 16.48 -24.61
CA SER A 250 5.15 15.50 -25.66
C SER A 250 5.54 14.12 -25.10
N SER A 251 5.94 14.05 -23.84
CA SER A 251 6.40 12.81 -23.19
C SER A 251 5.29 11.94 -22.57
N VAL A 252 4.01 12.33 -22.73
CA VAL A 252 2.85 11.59 -22.20
C VAL A 252 2.39 10.49 -23.17
N GLY A 253 2.75 10.58 -24.46
CA GLY A 253 2.29 9.66 -25.51
C GLY A 253 3.17 8.43 -25.81
N GLU A 254 4.34 8.29 -25.18
CA GLU A 254 5.32 7.23 -25.51
C GLU A 254 5.37 6.08 -24.49
N GLY A 255 4.37 5.99 -23.60
CA GLY A 255 4.33 5.00 -22.52
C GLY A 255 3.05 4.15 -22.52
N HIS A 256 2.71 3.54 -23.65
CA HIS A 256 1.70 2.48 -23.72
C HIS A 256 2.22 1.29 -24.52
#